data_AF-A0A2V8SE34-F1
#
_entry.id   AF-A0A2V8SE34-F1
#
_cell.length_a   1.000
_cell.length_b   1.000
_cell.length_c   1.000
_cell.angle_alpha   90.00
_cell.angle_beta   90.00
_cell.angle_gamma   90.00
#
_symmetry.space_group_name_H-M   'P 1'
#
loop_
_entity.id
_entity.type
_entity.pdbx_description
1 polymer ?
#
loop_
_entity_poly.entity_id
_entity_poly.type
_entity_poly.pdbx_seq_one_letter_code
_entity_poly.pdbx_strand_id
1 'polypeptide(L)'
;MDLKIDCINKSDRDNPHERILHVGGVNLGASTRWKITQQQAISYIEGREHTFYTMVNGRRANVIVATHNGNKYIKTENDGEQPNNLLSLPECK
;
A
#
# COMPACT_ATOMS: atom_id res chain seq x y z
N MET A 1 -0.44 9.67 11.40
CA MET A 1 0.62 10.31 10.57
C MET A 1 0.45 9.91 9.11
N ASP A 2 0.85 10.74 8.16
CA ASP A 2 0.68 10.49 6.71
C ASP A 2 1.96 9.91 6.09
N LEU A 3 1.92 8.66 5.63
CA LEU A 3 3.08 7.87 5.22
C LEU A 3 3.08 7.58 3.72
N LYS A 4 4.19 7.88 3.04
CA LYS A 4 4.38 7.57 1.62
C LYS A 4 4.81 6.13 1.42
N ILE A 5 4.04 5.35 0.68
CA ILE A 5 4.44 4.05 0.15
C ILE A 5 5.21 4.27 -1.15
N ASP A 6 6.48 3.83 -1.19
CA ASP A 6 7.35 3.90 -2.37
C ASP A 6 7.87 2.54 -2.85
N CYS A 7 7.60 1.48 -2.08
CA CYS A 7 7.92 0.11 -2.45
C CYS A 7 6.86 -0.86 -1.88
N ILE A 8 6.79 -2.05 -2.46
CA ILE A 8 5.97 -3.17 -1.96
C ILE A 8 6.77 -4.47 -2.00
N ASN A 9 6.30 -5.54 -1.38
CA ASN A 9 6.75 -6.88 -1.77
C ASN A 9 5.58 -7.71 -2.26
N LYS A 10 5.75 -8.39 -3.38
CA LYS A 10 4.71 -9.19 -4.03
C LYS A 10 4.83 -10.66 -3.67
N SER A 11 3.71 -11.38 -3.65
CA SER A 11 3.68 -12.83 -3.74
C SER A 11 3.60 -13.28 -5.20
N ASP A 12 3.96 -14.54 -5.46
CA ASP A 12 3.82 -15.17 -6.77
C ASP A 12 2.37 -15.61 -7.09
N ARG A 13 1.39 -15.17 -6.28
CA ARG A 13 -0.02 -15.48 -6.51
C ARG A 13 -0.57 -14.68 -7.68
N ASP A 14 -1.49 -15.27 -8.45
CA ASP A 14 -2.14 -14.59 -9.56
C ASP A 14 -3.19 -13.56 -9.09
N ASN A 15 -3.81 -13.75 -7.92
CA ASN A 15 -4.88 -12.87 -7.43
C ASN A 15 -4.34 -11.49 -7.02
N PRO A 16 -4.65 -10.40 -7.77
CA PRO A 16 -4.12 -9.07 -7.52
C PRO A 16 -4.48 -8.49 -6.15
N HIS A 17 -5.58 -8.93 -5.53
CA HIS A 17 -6.00 -8.47 -4.21
C HIS A 17 -5.11 -9.03 -3.08
N GLU A 18 -4.52 -10.21 -3.30
CA GLU A 18 -3.66 -10.90 -2.32
C GLU A 18 -2.17 -10.83 -2.66
N ARG A 19 -1.82 -10.12 -3.75
CA ARG A 19 -0.44 -10.06 -4.24
C ARG A 19 0.47 -9.23 -3.35
N ILE A 20 -0.02 -8.23 -2.65
CA ILE A 20 0.82 -7.35 -1.83
C ILE A 20 1.01 -7.99 -0.45
N LEU A 21 2.23 -8.43 -0.15
CA LEU A 21 2.61 -8.96 1.16
C LEU A 21 3.01 -7.85 2.14
N HIS A 22 3.84 -6.92 1.63
CA HIS A 22 4.37 -5.82 2.42
C HIS A 22 4.27 -4.51 1.65
N VAL A 23 4.18 -3.42 2.40
CA VAL A 23 4.36 -2.05 1.90
C VAL A 23 5.45 -1.37 2.70
N GLY A 24 6.18 -0.49 2.05
CA GLY A 24 7.26 0.24 2.69
C GLY A 24 7.48 1.60 2.08
N GLY A 25 8.29 2.37 2.78
CA GLY A 25 8.61 3.73 2.41
C GLY A 25 9.73 4.31 3.24
N VAL A 26 10.04 5.57 2.97
CA VAL A 26 10.96 6.38 3.77
C VAL A 26 10.14 7.30 4.67
N ASN A 27 10.54 7.43 5.92
CA ASN A 27 9.96 8.43 6.81
C ASN A 27 10.36 9.83 6.33
N LEU A 28 9.40 10.72 6.11
CA LEU A 28 9.69 12.10 5.72
C LEU A 28 10.55 12.76 6.81
N GLY A 29 11.76 13.21 6.44
CA GLY A 29 12.71 13.83 7.36
C GLY A 29 13.66 12.87 8.09
N ALA A 30 13.59 11.56 7.84
CA ALA A 30 14.52 10.58 8.39
C ALA A 30 15.05 9.63 7.31
N SER A 31 16.31 9.21 7.41
CA SER A 31 16.91 8.23 6.49
C SER A 31 16.46 6.78 6.78
N THR A 32 15.57 6.59 7.74
CA THR A 32 15.07 5.27 8.15
C THR A 32 13.93 4.83 7.25
N ARG A 33 14.07 3.63 6.68
CA ARG A 33 12.99 2.93 5.98
C ARG A 33 12.07 2.26 6.98
N TRP A 34 10.80 2.18 6.61
CA TRP A 34 9.80 1.38 7.30
C TRP A 34 9.23 0.35 6.33
N LYS A 35 8.79 -0.77 6.89
CA LYS A 35 8.16 -1.86 6.15
C LYS A 35 7.16 -2.54 7.08
N ILE A 36 5.94 -2.71 6.61
CA ILE A 36 4.84 -3.35 7.34
C ILE A 36 4.10 -4.31 6.41
N THR A 37 3.37 -5.26 6.98
CA THR A 37 2.52 -6.15 6.18
C THR A 37 1.29 -5.42 5.65
N GLN A 38 0.67 -5.96 4.60
CA GLN A 38 -0.62 -5.46 4.12
C GLN A 38 -1.67 -5.46 5.24
N GLN A 39 -1.70 -6.50 6.07
CA GLN A 39 -2.63 -6.60 7.20
C GLN A 39 -2.41 -5.49 8.24
N GLN A 40 -1.16 -5.15 8.54
CA GLN A 40 -0.85 -4.03 9.43
C GLN A 40 -1.29 -2.69 8.82
N ALA A 41 -1.04 -2.47 7.53
CA ALA A 41 -1.52 -1.27 6.84
C ALA A 41 -3.05 -1.14 6.90
N ILE A 42 -3.79 -2.23 6.70
CA ILE A 42 -5.25 -2.28 6.86
C ILE A 42 -5.64 -1.88 8.28
N SER A 43 -5.05 -2.51 9.30
CA SER A 43 -5.35 -2.19 10.70
C SER A 43 -5.10 -0.73 11.03
N TYR A 44 -4.01 -0.13 10.54
CA TYR A 44 -3.70 1.27 10.78
C TYR A 44 -4.67 2.24 10.09
N ILE A 45 -5.13 1.92 8.88
CA ILE A 45 -6.12 2.73 8.16
C ILE A 45 -7.47 2.66 8.89
N GLU A 46 -7.93 1.45 9.23
CA GLU A 46 -9.22 1.24 9.90
C GLU A 46 -9.23 1.80 11.33
N GLY A 47 -8.10 1.65 12.04
CA GLY A 47 -7.88 2.22 13.37
C GLY A 47 -7.62 3.73 13.38
N ARG A 48 -7.52 4.38 12.21
CA ARG A 48 -7.21 5.80 12.04
C ARG A 48 -5.89 6.25 12.67
N GLU A 49 -4.95 5.32 12.83
CA GLU A 49 -3.62 5.60 13.38
C GLU A 49 -2.73 6.27 12.33
N HIS A 50 -2.82 5.78 11.09
CA HIS A 50 -2.03 6.27 9.96
C HIS A 50 -2.87 6.37 8.69
N THR A 51 -2.52 7.35 7.87
CA THR A 51 -2.96 7.44 6.48
C THR A 51 -1.78 7.09 5.58
N PHE A 52 -2.08 6.52 4.43
CA PHE A 52 -1.07 6.14 3.45
C PHE A 52 -1.38 6.76 2.10
N TYR A 53 -0.33 7.07 1.36
CA TYR A 53 -0.43 7.54 -0.02
C TYR A 53 0.75 7.01 -0.84
N THR A 54 0.62 7.04 -2.15
CA THR A 54 1.75 6.85 -3.06
C THR A 54 1.77 7.95 -4.11
N MET A 55 2.86 8.04 -4.86
CA MET A 55 3.03 8.99 -5.95
C MET A 55 3.04 8.23 -7.28
N VAL A 56 2.02 8.43 -8.09
CA VAL A 56 1.87 7.81 -9.41
C VAL A 56 2.01 8.91 -10.45
N ASN A 57 3.01 8.82 -11.33
CA ASN A 57 3.26 9.83 -12.37
C ASN A 57 3.31 11.27 -11.80
N GLY A 58 3.94 11.43 -10.64
CA GLY A 58 4.06 12.74 -9.96
C GLY A 58 2.79 13.23 -9.26
N ARG A 59 1.70 12.44 -9.26
CA ARG A 59 0.44 12.77 -8.57
C ARG A 59 0.25 11.91 -7.34
N ARG A 60 -0.24 12.53 -6.26
CA ARG A 60 -0.62 11.85 -5.04
C ARG A 60 -1.86 10.99 -5.29
N ALA A 61 -1.81 9.74 -4.85
CA ALA A 61 -2.97 8.84 -4.78
C ALA A 61 -3.06 8.29 -3.35
N ASN A 62 -4.17 8.53 -2.66
CA ASN A 62 -4.34 8.02 -1.31
C ASN A 62 -4.63 6.52 -1.35
N VAL A 63 -4.18 5.81 -0.33
CA VAL A 63 -4.40 4.37 -0.17
C VAL A 63 -5.55 4.14 0.78
N ILE A 64 -6.48 3.28 0.35
CA ILE A 64 -7.70 2.92 1.05
C ILE A 64 -7.77 1.41 1.23
N VAL A 65 -8.59 0.99 2.19
CA VAL A 65 -8.98 -0.42 2.36
C VAL A 65 -10.19 -0.69 1.48
N ALA A 66 -10.12 -1.77 0.72
CA ALA A 66 -11.23 -2.31 -0.07
C ALA A 66 -11.48 -3.78 0.33
N THR A 67 -12.64 -4.31 -0.04
CA THR A 67 -13.00 -5.70 0.21
C THR A 67 -13.40 -6.36 -1.10
N HIS A 68 -12.89 -7.56 -1.35
CA HIS A 68 -13.27 -8.41 -2.48
C HIS A 68 -13.44 -9.85 -1.99
N ASN A 69 -14.61 -10.46 -2.26
CA ASN A 69 -14.97 -11.80 -1.79
C ASN A 69 -14.76 -12.01 -0.27
N GLY A 70 -15.03 -10.98 0.54
CA GLY A 70 -14.86 -11.03 2.00
C GLY A 70 -13.41 -10.81 2.49
N ASN A 71 -12.43 -10.74 1.57
CA ASN A 71 -11.04 -10.47 1.91
C ASN A 71 -10.74 -8.97 1.77
N LYS A 72 -10.18 -8.38 2.82
CA LYS A 72 -9.71 -6.99 2.80
C LYS A 72 -8.34 -6.90 2.15
N TYR A 73 -8.14 -5.85 1.37
CA TYR A 73 -6.86 -5.52 0.74
C TYR A 73 -6.72 -4.00 0.64
N ILE A 74 -5.53 -3.53 0.27
CA ILE A 74 -5.26 -2.11 0.04
C ILE A 74 -5.17 -1.81 -1.46
N LYS A 75 -5.69 -0.65 -1.84
CA LYS A 75 -5.60 -0.08 -3.20
C LYS A 75 -5.53 1.43 -3.12
N THR A 76 -5.23 2.11 -4.22
CA THR A 76 -5.39 3.56 -4.27
C THR A 76 -6.82 3.96 -4.61
N GLU A 77 -7.25 5.17 -4.22
CA GLU A 77 -8.58 5.70 -4.56
C GLU A 77 -8.85 5.73 -6.07
N ASN A 78 -7.79 5.97 -6.86
CA ASN A 78 -7.85 6.07 -8.31
C ASN A 78 -7.80 4.71 -9.03
N ASP A 79 -7.55 3.62 -8.30
CA ASP A 79 -7.53 2.28 -8.89
C ASP A 79 -8.97 1.82 -9.20
N GLY A 80 -9.09 1.01 -10.26
CA GLY A 80 -10.26 0.15 -10.49
C GLY A 80 -10.31 -0.99 -9.46
N GLU A 81 -10.76 -2.17 -9.83
CA GLU A 81 -10.79 -3.29 -8.86
C GLU A 81 -9.38 -3.67 -8.36
N GLN A 82 -8.39 -3.65 -9.24
CA GLN A 82 -7.03 -4.06 -8.92
C GLN A 82 -6.15 -2.90 -8.40
N PRO A 83 -5.24 -3.14 -7.45
CA PRO A 83 -4.33 -2.13 -6.91
C PRO A 83 -3.16 -1.82 -7.86
N ASN A 84 -3.45 -1.46 -9.12
CA ASN A 84 -2.46 -1.29 -10.19
C ASN A 84 -1.36 -0.29 -9.81
N ASN A 85 -1.74 0.81 -9.17
CA ASN A 85 -0.80 1.84 -8.75
C ASN A 85 0.21 1.32 -7.72
N LEU A 86 -0.23 0.52 -6.75
CA LEU A 86 0.67 -0.11 -5.78
C LEU A 86 1.49 -1.23 -6.43
N LEU A 87 0.88 -2.04 -7.31
CA LEU A 87 1.53 -3.13 -8.02
C LEU A 87 2.62 -2.66 -8.99
N SER A 88 2.60 -1.39 -9.43
CA SER A 88 3.66 -0.78 -10.23
C SER A 88 4.90 -0.37 -9.44
N LEU A 89 4.84 -0.36 -8.11
CA LEU A 89 5.97 0.04 -7.27
C LEU A 89 7.08 -1.01 -7.27
N PRO A 90 8.35 -0.59 -7.06
CA PRO A 90 9.48 -1.50 -6.94
C PRO A 90 9.41 -2.35 -5.67
N GLU A 91 10.21 -3.41 -5.63
CA GLU A 91 10.33 -4.27 -4.45
C GLU A 91 10.99 -3.52 -3.27
N CYS A 92 10.48 -3.71 -2.05
CA CYS A 92 11.14 -3.18 -0.86
C CYS A 92 12.45 -3.93 -0.59
N LYS A 93 13.48 -3.16 -0.19
CA LYS A 93 14.77 -3.66 0.27
C LYS A 93 14.73 -4.04 1.74
#